data_AF-A0A7S2NKQ3-F1
#
_entry.id   AF-A0A7S2NKQ3-F1
#
_cell.length_a   1.000
_cell.length_b   1.000
_cell.length_c   1.000
_cell.angle_alpha   90.00
_cell.angle_beta   90.00
_cell.angle_gamma   90.00
#
_symmetry.space_group_name_H-M   'P 1'
#
loop_
_entity.id
_entity.type
_entity.pdbx_description
1 polymer ?
#
loop_
_entity_poly.entity_id
_entity_poly.type
_entity_poly.pdbx_seq_one_letter_code
_entity_poly.pdbx_strand_id
1 'polypeptide(L)'
;RQSGMKHEVSDPEDKETLISWQRVKLDELLTQGTMGRLFQATLDNGAQPLILRRLNLEYVSKTSPQELLKHHTALRKLRHKRLLSVIGLASDGLDNWGVLM
;
A
#
# COMPACT_ATOMS: atom_id res chain seq x y z
N ARG A 1 29.33 -5.29 -6.15
CA ARG A 1 28.81 -4.97 -4.81
C ARG A 1 27.46 -4.28 -5.01
N GLN A 2 26.34 -4.98 -4.79
CA GLN A 2 25.00 -4.43 -4.98
C GLN A 2 24.74 -3.38 -3.89
N SER A 3 24.65 -2.11 -4.29
CA SER A 3 24.16 -1.02 -3.45
C SER A 3 22.64 -1.02 -3.53
N GLY A 4 21.99 -1.87 -2.75
CA GLY A 4 20.56 -1.76 -2.51
C GLY A 4 20.32 -0.50 -1.69
N MET A 5 19.77 0.54 -2.32
CA MET A 5 19.25 1.71 -1.62
C MET A 5 18.16 1.23 -0.67
N LYS A 6 18.49 1.05 0.61
CA LYS A 6 17.50 0.98 1.67
C LYS A 6 16.93 2.39 1.76
N HIS A 7 15.71 2.60 1.26
CA HIS A 7 14.96 3.81 1.56
C HIS A 7 14.68 3.82 3.06
N GLU A 8 15.55 4.49 3.81
CA GLU A 8 15.40 4.69 5.24
C GLU A 8 14.30 5.73 5.44
N VAL A 9 13.09 5.25 5.73
CA VAL A 9 11.93 6.08 6.03
C VAL A 9 12.21 6.76 7.37
N SER A 10 12.48 8.06 7.33
CA SER A 10 12.87 8.85 8.50
C SER A 10 11.68 9.32 9.34
N ASP A 11 10.50 9.45 8.73
CA ASP A 11 9.28 9.91 9.42
C ASP A 11 8.58 8.74 10.14
N PRO A 12 8.36 8.82 11.47
CA PRO A 12 7.66 7.78 12.21
C PRO A 12 6.20 7.57 11.76
N GLU A 13 5.49 8.59 11.26
CA GLU A 13 4.12 8.41 10.74
C GLU A 13 4.12 7.56 9.44
N ASP A 14 5.16 7.72 8.64
CA ASP A 14 5.37 6.95 7.42
C ASP A 14 5.73 5.49 7.73
N LYS A 15 6.47 5.24 8.83
CA LYS A 15 6.72 3.88 9.33
C LYS A 15 5.45 3.18 9.78
N GLU A 16 4.53 3.89 10.43
CA GLU A 16 3.24 3.31 10.80
C GLU A 16 2.34 3.06 9.58
N THR A 17 2.57 3.76 8.47
CA THR A 17 1.77 3.63 7.25
C THR A 17 2.28 2.47 6.38
N LEU A 18 3.56 2.10 6.49
CA LEU A 18 4.13 0.97 5.78
C LEU A 18 3.84 -0.37 6.46
N ILE A 19 3.26 -1.29 5.69
CA ILE A 19 2.93 -2.65 6.09
C ILE A 19 3.79 -3.61 5.25
N SER A 20 4.42 -4.59 5.91
CA SER A 20 5.15 -5.63 5.19
C SER A 20 4.18 -6.49 4.37
N TRP A 21 4.49 -6.75 3.11
CA TRP A 21 3.74 -7.69 2.27
C TRP A 21 3.61 -9.09 2.88
N GLN A 22 4.54 -9.51 3.76
CA GLN A 22 4.44 -10.80 4.46
C GLN A 22 3.23 -10.89 5.40
N ARG A 23 2.71 -9.74 5.85
CA ARG A 23 1.52 -9.67 6.71
C ARG A 23 0.23 -9.73 5.92
N VAL A 24 0.30 -9.62 4.58
CA VAL A 24 -0.86 -9.53 3.70
C VAL A 24 -0.98 -10.80 2.87
N LYS A 25 -2.16 -11.42 2.92
CA LYS A 25 -2.53 -12.52 2.04
C LYS A 25 -3.59 -12.03 1.05
N LEU A 26 -3.33 -12.17 -0.24
CA LEU A 26 -4.32 -11.92 -1.29
C LEU A 26 -5.19 -13.16 -1.44
N ASP A 27 -6.51 -12.97 -1.44
CA ASP A 27 -7.49 -14.04 -1.54
C ASP A 27 -8.09 -14.11 -2.96
N GLU A 28 -8.94 -13.16 -3.33
CA GLU A 28 -9.65 -13.15 -4.63
C GLU A 28 -9.39 -11.84 -5.40
N LEU A 29 -9.21 -11.93 -6.73
CA LEU A 29 -9.22 -10.76 -7.61
C LEU A 29 -10.65 -10.30 -7.84
N LEU A 30 -10.99 -9.09 -7.38
CA LEU A 30 -12.31 -8.50 -7.56
C LEU A 30 -12.43 -7.78 -8.90
N THR A 31 -11.42 -6.99 -9.27
CA THR A 31 -11.43 -6.23 -10.54
C THR A 31 -10.03 -5.79 -10.96
N GLN A 32 -9.89 -5.48 -12.26
CA GLN A 32 -8.69 -4.89 -12.84
C GLN A 32 -9.07 -3.62 -13.61
N GLY A 33 -8.31 -2.55 -13.41
CA GLY A 33 -8.49 -1.29 -14.12
C GLY A 33 -7.19 -0.54 -14.31
N THR A 34 -7.29 0.70 -14.79
CA THR A 34 -6.13 1.57 -15.10
C THR A 34 -5.26 1.87 -13.89
N MET A 35 -5.84 1.87 -12.69
CA MET A 35 -5.14 2.08 -11.41
C MET A 35 -4.58 0.78 -10.81
N GLY A 36 -4.61 -0.33 -11.55
CA GLY A 36 -4.13 -1.63 -11.11
C GLY A 36 -5.24 -2.62 -10.75
N ARG A 37 -4.93 -3.56 -9.86
CA ARG A 37 -5.79 -4.71 -9.52
C ARG A 37 -6.32 -4.59 -8.10
N LEU A 38 -7.60 -4.86 -7.91
CA LEU A 38 -8.27 -4.85 -6.62
C LEU A 38 -8.51 -6.28 -6.16
N PHE A 39 -8.10 -6.59 -4.94
CA PHE A 39 -8.22 -7.90 -4.34
C PHE A 39 -9.01 -7.82 -3.04
N GLN A 40 -9.78 -8.86 -2.75
CA GLN A 40 -10.07 -9.21 -1.37
C GLN A 40 -8.78 -9.77 -0.76
N ALA A 41 -8.48 -9.35 0.47
CA ALA A 41 -7.26 -9.75 1.16
C ALA A 41 -7.48 -9.84 2.67
N THR A 42 -6.52 -10.43 3.34
CA THR A 42 -6.45 -10.51 4.79
C THR A 42 -5.10 -10.01 5.32
N LEU A 43 -5.13 -9.27 6.43
CA LEU A 43 -3.97 -8.82 7.17
C LEU A 43 -3.78 -9.68 8.43
N ASP A 44 -2.52 -9.82 8.85
CA ASP A 44 -2.11 -10.48 10.10
C ASP A 44 -2.66 -11.90 10.22
N ASN A 45 -2.29 -12.74 9.23
CA ASN A 45 -2.65 -14.16 9.18
C ASN A 45 -4.16 -14.44 9.19
N GLY A 46 -4.98 -13.57 8.59
CA GLY A 46 -6.43 -13.77 8.50
C GLY A 46 -7.24 -13.00 9.53
N ALA A 47 -6.60 -12.29 10.46
CA ALA A 47 -7.29 -11.59 11.55
C ALA A 47 -8.17 -10.43 11.05
N GLN A 48 -7.75 -9.74 9.98
CA GLN A 48 -8.44 -8.57 9.50
C GLN A 48 -8.71 -8.66 7.98
N PRO A 49 -9.97 -8.88 7.56
CA PRO A 49 -10.33 -8.79 6.14
C PRO A 49 -10.27 -7.33 5.68
N LEU A 50 -9.80 -7.12 4.45
CA LEU A 50 -9.64 -5.81 3.83
C LEU A 50 -9.71 -5.90 2.30
N ILE A 51 -9.72 -4.73 1.67
CA ILE A 51 -9.56 -4.59 0.23
C ILE A 51 -8.16 -4.07 -0.06
N LEU A 52 -7.41 -4.78 -0.92
CA LEU A 52 -6.10 -4.33 -1.37
C LEU A 52 -6.14 -3.90 -2.84
N ARG A 53 -5.74 -2.67 -3.11
CA ARG A 53 -5.43 -2.23 -4.49
C ARG A 53 -3.94 -2.33 -4.75
N ARG A 54 -3.53 -3.30 -5.56
CA ARG A 54 -2.15 -3.40 -6.06
C ARG A 54 -1.99 -2.40 -7.20
N LEU A 55 -1.11 -1.43 -7.02
CA LEU A 55 -0.89 -0.34 -7.98
C LEU A 55 -0.21 -0.87 -9.24
N ASN A 56 -0.52 -0.24 -10.38
CA ASN A 56 0.12 -0.57 -11.64
C ASN A 56 1.56 -0.03 -11.67
N LEU A 57 2.49 -0.77 -12.26
CA LEU A 57 3.90 -0.41 -12.41
C LEU A 57 4.06 0.96 -13.10
N GLU A 58 3.27 1.24 -14.14
CA GLU A 58 3.31 2.53 -14.83
C GLU A 58 2.89 3.73 -13.96
N TYR A 59 2.07 3.49 -12.95
CA TYR A 59 1.66 4.52 -11.99
C TYR A 59 2.76 4.75 -10.96
N VAL A 60 3.34 3.66 -10.46
CA VAL A 60 4.45 3.69 -9.49
C VAL A 60 5.70 4.31 -10.11
N SER A 61 6.06 3.96 -11.35
CA SER A 61 7.27 4.47 -12.00
C SER A 61 7.26 5.97 -12.28
N LYS A 62 6.07 6.59 -12.29
CA LYS A 62 5.88 8.05 -12.48
C LYS A 62 5.82 8.83 -11.17
N THR A 63 5.82 8.15 -10.03
CA THR A 63 5.63 8.78 -8.71
C THR A 63 6.76 8.36 -7.79
N SER A 64 7.42 9.31 -7.12
CA SER A 64 8.46 8.91 -6.16
C SER A 64 7.86 8.12 -4.99
N PRO A 65 8.57 7.13 -4.40
CA PRO A 65 8.12 6.43 -3.20
C PRO A 65 7.72 7.37 -2.05
N GLN A 66 8.43 8.49 -1.90
CA GLN A 66 8.16 9.51 -0.88
C GLN A 66 6.82 10.24 -1.13
N GLU A 67 6.51 10.58 -2.38
CA GLU A 67 5.22 11.17 -2.73
C GLU A 67 4.07 10.17 -2.55
N LEU A 68 4.29 8.91 -2.91
CA LEU A 68 3.32 7.84 -2.67
C LEU A 68 3.00 7.72 -1.18
N LEU A 69 4.02 7.65 -0.32
CA LEU A 69 3.84 7.64 1.12
C LEU A 69 3.08 8.87 1.60
N LYS A 70 3.56 10.07 1.28
CA LYS A 70 2.95 11.33 1.72
C LYS A 70 1.47 11.43 1.33
N HIS A 71 1.12 11.05 0.10
CA HIS A 71 -0.27 11.04 -0.37
C HIS A 71 -1.14 10.07 0.43
N HIS A 72 -0.67 8.85 0.70
CA HIS A 72 -1.48 7.86 1.42
C HIS A 72 -1.51 8.13 2.93
N THR A 73 -0.45 8.66 3.52
CA THR A 73 -0.44 9.17 4.90
C THR A 73 -1.51 10.26 5.06
N ALA A 74 -1.65 11.17 4.08
CA ALA A 74 -2.73 12.15 4.08
C ALA A 74 -4.13 11.52 3.92
N LEU A 75 -4.30 10.55 3.01
CA LEU A 75 -5.58 9.83 2.84
C LEU A 75 -5.99 9.04 4.08
N ARG A 76 -5.04 8.44 4.81
CA ARG A 76 -5.27 7.74 6.08
C ARG A 76 -5.83 8.67 7.16
N LYS A 77 -5.53 9.97 7.12
CA LYS A 77 -6.07 10.99 8.04
C LYS A 77 -7.52 11.37 7.69
N LEU A 78 -8.00 11.08 6.48
CA LEU A 78 -9.39 11.33 6.09
C LEU A 78 -10.31 10.23 6.64
N ARG A 79 -10.87 10.46 7.82
CA ARG A 79 -11.87 9.57 8.43
C ARG A 79 -13.26 10.18 8.34
N HIS A 80 -14.09 9.61 7.47
CA HIS A 80 -15.48 10.01 7.33
C HIS A 80 -16.38 8.81 7.06
N LYS A 81 -17.59 8.77 7.64
CA LYS A 81 -18.54 7.64 7.57
C LYS A 81 -19.02 7.23 6.17
N ARG A 82 -18.65 7.99 5.13
CA ARG A 82 -19.01 7.72 3.72
C ARG A 82 -17.79 7.62 2.79
N LEU A 83 -16.58 7.67 3.35
CA LEU A 83 -15.35 7.54 2.59
C LEU A 83 -14.67 6.22 2.95
N LEU A 84 -14.13 5.54 1.95
CA LEU A 84 -13.20 4.43 2.16
C LEU A 84 -11.97 4.97 2.89
N SER A 85 -11.64 4.34 4.02
CA SER A 85 -10.52 4.76 4.85
C SER A 85 -9.28 3.97 4.44
N VAL A 86 -8.17 4.66 4.17
CA VAL A 86 -6.89 3.99 3.92
C VAL A 86 -6.32 3.52 5.27
N ILE A 87 -5.98 2.24 5.34
CA ILE A 87 -5.39 1.59 6.52
C ILE A 87 -3.86 1.70 6.46
N GLY A 88 -3.29 1.51 5.27
CA GLY A 88 -1.84 1.58 5.07
C GLY A 88 -1.41 1.30 3.63
N LEU A 89 -0.10 1.26 3.46
CA LEU A 89 0.60 0.96 2.22
C LEU A 89 1.48 -0.28 2.40
N ALA A 90 1.30 -1.29 1.56
CA ALA A 90 2.25 -2.40 1.44
C ALA A 90 3.30 -2.11 0.37
N SER A 91 4.57 -2.34 0.68
CA SER A 91 5.68 -2.20 -0.26
C SER A 91 6.79 -3.22 0.03
N ASP A 92 7.45 -3.71 -1.01
CA ASP A 92 8.70 -4.49 -0.92
C ASP A 92 9.94 -3.67 -1.31
N GLY A 93 9.77 -2.36 -1.52
CA GLY A 93 10.85 -1.39 -1.66
C GLY A 93 11.28 -1.04 -3.07
N LEU A 94 10.73 -1.66 -4.11
CA LEU A 94 11.07 -1.35 -5.50
C LEU A 94 9.83 -0.95 -6.29
N ASP A 95 8.95 -1.90 -6.63
CA ASP A 95 7.87 -1.63 -7.58
C ASP A 95 6.51 -2.23 -7.20
N ASN A 96 6.45 -2.96 -6.10
CA ASN A 96 5.26 -3.67 -5.69
C ASN A 96 4.55 -2.91 -4.57
N TRP A 97 3.64 -2.01 -4.96
CA TRP A 97 2.88 -1.20 -4.01
C TRP A 97 1.43 -1.65 -3.92
N GLY A 98 0.92 -1.71 -2.70
CA GLY A 98 -0.47 -2.05 -2.38
C GLY A 98 -1.08 -1.03 -1.45
N VAL A 99 -2.29 -0.57 -1.73
CA VAL A 99 -3.08 0.29 -0.85
C VAL A 99 -4.10 -0.56 -0.13
N LEU A 100 -4.10 -0.54 1.20
CA LEU A 100 -5.02 -1.30 2.04
C LEU A 100 -6.16 -0.39 2.47
N MET A 101 -7.40 -0.83 2.29
CA MET A 101 -8.65 -0.10 2.58
C MET A 101 -9.68 -0.99 3.27
#